data_AF-A0A0B2PCC1-F1
#
_entry.id   AF-A0A0B2PCC1-F1
#
_cell.length_a   1.000
_cell.length_b   1.000
_cell.length_c   1.000
_cell.angle_alpha   90.00
_cell.angle_beta   90.00
_cell.angle_gamma   90.00
#
_symmetry.space_group_name_H-M   'P 1'
#
loop_
_entity.id
_entity.type
_entity.pdbx_description
1 polymer ?
#
loop_
_entity_poly.entity_id
_entity_poly.type
_entity_poly.pdbx_seq_one_letter_code
_entity_poly.pdbx_strand_id
1 'polypeptide(L)'
;MDRMQTQMYQHLKLYPEDEYGPQSMKKPVVVESYNEIVFPEPSEVFLARVQNHPAVNVPRLPAGLNLSCSVPSDVVNDMERGDTKDHPLTQWFLNFSEDDEILKLAAARQQVMVSLFNYSIMPCH
;
A
#
# COMPACT_ATOMS: atom_id res chain seq x y z
N MET A 1 -17.49 11.00 25.68
CA MET A 1 -16.49 10.61 24.65
C MET A 1 -16.52 11.71 23.61
N ASP A 2 -15.58 12.65 23.68
CA ASP A 2 -15.50 13.73 22.70
C ASP A 2 -15.08 13.15 21.35
N ARG A 3 -15.84 13.45 20.30
CA ARG A 3 -15.49 13.03 18.94
C ARG A 3 -14.34 13.90 18.45
N MET A 4 -13.17 13.30 18.24
CA MET A 4 -12.08 13.96 17.52
C MET A 4 -12.38 13.92 16.02
N GLN A 5 -12.43 15.09 15.38
CA GLN A 5 -12.67 15.22 13.94
C GLN A 5 -11.50 15.97 13.29
N THR A 6 -10.86 15.34 12.30
CA THR A 6 -9.81 15.96 11.48
C THR A 6 -10.43 16.45 10.17
N GLN A 7 -10.03 17.64 9.72
CA GLN A 7 -10.42 18.20 8.43
C GLN A 7 -9.20 18.31 7.52
N MET A 8 -9.35 17.97 6.25
CA MET A 8 -8.31 18.10 5.24
C MET A 8 -8.85 18.89 4.05
N TYR A 9 -8.06 19.82 3.53
CA TYR A 9 -8.40 20.64 2.37
C TYR A 9 -7.41 20.35 1.25
N GLN A 10 -7.93 20.12 0.04
CA GLN A 10 -7.14 19.88 -1.16
C GLN A 10 -7.70 20.73 -2.30
N HIS A 11 -6.84 21.49 -2.97
CA HIS A 11 -7.25 22.24 -4.15
C HIS A 11 -7.30 21.29 -5.35
N LEU A 12 -8.45 21.24 -6.02
CA LEU A 12 -8.61 20.47 -7.23
C LEU A 12 -7.79 21.10 -8.35
N LYS A 13 -6.80 20.37 -8.86
CA LYS A 13 -5.98 20.78 -10.00
C LYS A 13 -6.43 20.06 -11.26
N LEU A 14 -6.94 20.82 -12.22
CA LEU A 14 -7.45 20.31 -13.50
C LEU A 14 -6.41 20.38 -14.62
N TYR A 15 -5.40 21.25 -14.46
CA TYR A 15 -4.45 21.58 -15.51
C TYR A 15 -3.00 21.52 -15.01
N PRO A 16 -2.04 21.08 -15.84
CA PRO A 16 -0.62 21.18 -15.51
C PRO A 16 -0.18 22.65 -15.49
N GLU A 17 0.75 22.99 -14.59
CA GLU A 17 1.26 24.38 -14.44
C GLU A 17 2.30 24.72 -15.52
N ASP A 18 2.97 23.70 -16.09
CA ASP A 18 4.17 23.87 -16.92
C ASP A 18 3.91 23.93 -18.44
N GLU A 19 2.65 24.01 -18.90
CA GLU A 19 2.33 24.06 -20.34
C GLU A 19 1.94 25.48 -20.78
N TYR A 20 2.92 26.21 -21.34
CA TYR A 20 2.64 27.39 -22.15
C TYR A 20 2.08 26.95 -23.51
N GLY A 21 0.76 26.77 -23.59
CA GLY A 21 0.08 26.32 -24.82
C GLY A 21 -1.38 25.94 -24.60
N PRO A 22 -2.12 25.53 -25.65
CA PRO A 22 -3.50 25.06 -25.51
C PRO A 22 -3.55 23.86 -24.57
N GLN A 23 -4.29 24.00 -23.47
CA GLN A 23 -4.37 23.01 -22.40
C GLN A 23 -4.87 21.66 -22.93
N SER A 24 -3.99 20.66 -22.87
CA SER A 24 -4.31 19.31 -23.32
C SER A 24 -4.85 18.47 -22.16
N MET A 25 -6.10 18.00 -22.29
CA MET A 25 -6.68 17.03 -21.33
C MET A 25 -6.12 15.60 -21.50
N LYS A 26 -5.16 15.37 -22.41
CA LYS A 26 -4.63 14.04 -22.69
C LYS A 26 -3.60 13.56 -21.66
N LYS A 27 -3.08 14.47 -20.84
CA LYS A 27 -2.09 14.15 -19.80
C LYS A 27 -2.81 14.11 -18.44
N PRO A 28 -2.73 12.99 -17.70
CA PRO A 28 -3.32 12.93 -16.36
C PRO A 28 -2.62 13.94 -15.44
N VAL A 29 -3.43 14.69 -14.68
CA VAL A 29 -2.95 15.63 -13.67
C VAL A 29 -3.16 14.99 -12.30
N VAL A 30 -2.08 14.85 -11.54
CA VAL A 30 -2.09 14.30 -10.18
C VAL A 30 -1.65 15.38 -9.21
N VAL A 31 -2.42 15.54 -8.12
CA VAL A 31 -2.03 16.34 -6.95
C VAL A 31 -2.16 15.44 -5.74
N GLU A 32 -1.03 15.24 -5.08
CA GLU A 32 -0.93 14.46 -3.86
C GLU A 32 -0.27 15.30 -2.77
N SER A 33 -0.75 15.12 -1.54
CA SER A 33 -0.12 15.69 -0.35
C SER A 33 -0.05 14.63 0.73
N TYR A 34 1.10 14.51 1.36
CA TYR A 34 1.31 13.61 2.48
C TYR A 34 1.01 14.34 3.78
N ASN A 35 0.23 13.72 4.66
CA ASN A 35 -0.05 14.24 5.99
C ASN A 35 -0.19 13.09 6.98
N GLU A 36 0.03 13.38 8.26
CA GLU A 36 0.00 12.41 9.34
C GLU A 36 -1.17 12.69 10.27
N ILE A 37 -1.94 11.66 10.60
CA ILE A 37 -3.00 11.75 11.60
C ILE A 37 -2.43 11.26 12.93
N VAL A 38 -2.32 12.19 13.88
CA VAL A 38 -1.77 11.91 15.20
C VAL A 38 -2.91 11.69 16.19
N PHE A 39 -2.88 10.55 16.88
CA PHE A 39 -3.76 10.24 17.99
C PHE A 39 -2.92 10.32 19.28
N PRO A 40 -3.00 11.41 20.06
CA PRO A 40 -2.15 11.58 21.24
C PRO A 40 -2.47 10.56 22.34
N GLU A 41 -3.74 10.15 22.46
CA GLU A 41 -4.20 9.15 23.44
C GLU A 41 -5.11 8.12 22.75
N PRO A 42 -4.56 7.16 21.99
CA PRO A 42 -5.36 6.17 21.29
C PRO A 42 -5.93 5.14 22.26
N SER A 43 -7.18 4.70 22.02
CA SER A 43 -7.77 3.60 22.78
C SER A 43 -7.01 2.28 22.55
N GLU A 44 -6.98 1.40 23.55
CA GLU A 44 -6.35 0.08 23.46
C GLU A 44 -6.91 -0.76 22.31
N VAL A 45 -8.24 -0.72 22.10
CA VAL A 45 -8.91 -1.41 20.99
C VAL A 45 -8.44 -0.91 19.61
N PHE A 46 -8.12 0.38 19.51
CA PHE A 46 -7.57 0.95 18.28
C PHE A 46 -6.15 0.43 18.02
N LEU A 47 -5.28 0.43 19.03
CA LEU A 47 -3.92 -0.10 18.93
C LEU A 47 -3.90 -1.56 18.50
N ALA A 48 -4.74 -2.40 19.11
CA ALA A 48 -4.85 -3.81 18.76
C ALA A 48 -5.25 -4.01 17.29
N ARG A 49 -6.19 -3.20 16.77
CA ARG A 49 -6.60 -3.27 15.35
C ARG A 49 -5.49 -2.85 14.39
N VAL A 50 -4.75 -1.78 14.72
CA VAL A 50 -3.63 -1.31 13.89
C VAL A 50 -2.52 -2.36 13.83
N GLN A 51 -2.18 -2.98 14.97
CA GLN A 51 -1.14 -4.02 15.04
C GLN A 51 -1.48 -5.29 14.25
N ASN A 52 -2.75 -5.69 14.27
CA ASN A 52 -3.22 -6.90 13.59
C ASN A 52 -3.63 -6.63 12.13
N HIS A 53 -3.35 -5.43 11.59
CA HIS A 53 -3.74 -5.07 10.23
C HIS A 53 -2.83 -5.75 9.20
N PRO A 54 -3.38 -6.39 8.13
CA PRO A 54 -2.59 -7.20 7.19
C PRO A 54 -1.53 -6.42 6.40
N ALA A 55 -1.74 -5.11 6.21
CA ALA A 55 -0.74 -4.24 5.56
C ALA A 55 0.37 -3.76 6.51
N VAL A 56 0.25 -4.01 7.82
CA VAL A 56 1.24 -3.60 8.83
C VAL A 56 2.24 -4.74 9.01
N ASN A 57 3.33 -4.67 8.25
CA ASN A 57 4.46 -5.58 8.38
C ASN A 57 5.56 -4.88 9.18
N VAL A 58 5.70 -5.21 10.46
CA VAL A 58 6.74 -4.62 11.32
C VAL A 58 7.81 -5.68 11.61
N PRO A 59 8.83 -5.85 10.75
CA PRO A 59 9.82 -6.92 10.91
C PRO A 59 10.67 -6.78 12.18
N ARG A 60 10.83 -5.58 12.73
CA ARG A 60 11.41 -5.32 14.06
C ARG A 60 10.85 -4.03 14.64
N LEU A 61 10.26 -4.12 15.84
CA LEU A 61 9.87 -2.95 16.63
C LEU A 61 11.14 -2.28 17.21
N PRO A 62 11.20 -0.93 17.28
CA PRO A 62 12.26 -0.22 17.98
C PRO A 62 12.37 -0.67 19.44
N ALA A 63 13.60 -0.70 19.98
CA ALA A 63 13.84 -1.04 21.37
C ALA A 63 13.09 -0.06 22.30
N GLY A 64 12.01 -0.52 22.92
CA GLY A 64 11.13 0.27 23.77
C GLY A 64 9.63 0.13 23.46
N LEU A 65 9.26 -0.36 22.28
CA LEU A 65 7.87 -0.65 21.91
C LEU A 65 7.57 -2.15 22.09
N ASN A 66 7.27 -2.57 23.32
CA ASN A 66 6.77 -3.93 23.58
C ASN A 66 5.28 -4.01 23.23
N LEU A 67 4.96 -4.27 21.97
CA LEU A 67 3.60 -4.61 21.53
C LEU A 67 3.40 -6.12 21.67
N SER A 68 3.58 -6.67 22.87
CA SER A 68 3.20 -8.05 23.15
C SER A 68 1.68 -8.10 23.33
N CYS A 69 0.94 -8.08 22.23
CA CYS A 69 -0.44 -8.55 22.24
C CYS A 69 -0.63 -9.57 21.12
N SER A 70 0.18 -10.62 21.19
CA SER A 70 -0.27 -11.95 20.78
C SER A 70 -1.38 -12.36 21.77
N VAL A 71 -2.57 -11.79 21.67
CA VAL A 71 -3.73 -12.47 22.25
C VAL A 71 -3.82 -13.79 21.49
N PRO A 72 -3.73 -14.95 22.15
CA PRO A 72 -4.10 -16.20 21.50
C PRO A 72 -5.51 -15.99 21.00
N SER A 73 -5.68 -16.03 19.69
CA SER A 73 -6.97 -15.87 19.00
C SER A 73 -7.83 -17.11 19.24
N ASP A 74 -8.01 -17.54 20.49
CA ASP A 74 -8.73 -18.75 20.88
C ASP A 74 -10.22 -18.49 21.21
N VAL A 75 -10.76 -17.33 20.82
CA VAL A 75 -12.21 -17.04 20.95
C VAL A 75 -12.83 -16.43 19.68
N VAL A 76 -12.25 -16.72 18.51
CA VAL A 76 -13.01 -16.72 17.24
C VAL A 76 -12.68 -18.01 16.51
N ASN A 77 -13.10 -19.09 17.14
CA ASN A 77 -13.27 -20.39 16.52
C ASN A 77 -14.39 -20.27 15.46
N ASP A 78 -14.12 -20.75 14.25
CA ASP A 78 -15.09 -21.07 13.19
C ASP A 78 -15.81 -19.96 12.41
N MET A 79 -15.12 -18.88 12.03
CA MET A 79 -15.51 -18.15 10.81
C MET A 79 -14.28 -17.90 9.94
N GLU A 80 -14.14 -18.73 8.91
CA GLU A 80 -13.39 -18.52 7.66
C GLU A 80 -12.45 -17.31 7.65
N ARG A 81 -11.30 -17.47 8.30
CA ARG A 81 -10.22 -16.50 8.28
C ARG A 81 -9.68 -16.41 6.85
N GLY A 82 -10.24 -15.50 6.07
CA GLY A 82 -9.78 -15.18 4.72
C GLY A 82 -10.62 -15.73 3.57
N ASP A 83 -11.86 -16.19 3.80
CA ASP A 83 -12.75 -16.43 2.66
C ASP A 83 -13.11 -15.09 2.01
N THR A 84 -12.61 -14.87 0.79
CA THR A 84 -12.86 -13.68 -0.01
C THR A 84 -14.04 -13.86 -0.96
N LYS A 85 -14.76 -14.98 -0.89
CA LYS A 85 -15.88 -15.31 -1.79
C LYS A 85 -17.10 -14.42 -1.58
N ASP A 86 -17.31 -13.91 -0.38
CA ASP A 86 -18.43 -13.02 -0.05
C ASP A 86 -18.06 -11.53 -0.08
N HIS A 87 -16.85 -11.18 -0.53
CA HIS A 87 -16.39 -9.80 -0.55
C HIS A 87 -16.96 -9.03 -1.77
N PRO A 88 -17.44 -7.79 -1.66
CA PRO A 88 -17.91 -7.02 -2.82
C PRO A 88 -16.85 -6.76 -3.92
N LEU A 89 -15.59 -7.08 -3.64
CA LEU A 89 -14.46 -7.01 -4.56
C LEU A 89 -13.88 -8.40 -4.93
N THR A 90 -14.61 -9.51 -4.71
CA THR A 90 -14.17 -10.89 -4.98
C THR A 90 -13.51 -11.08 -6.34
N GLN A 91 -14.01 -10.39 -7.37
CA GLN A 91 -13.44 -10.43 -8.72
C GLN A 91 -11.93 -10.10 -8.75
N TRP A 92 -11.45 -9.21 -7.87
CA TRP A 92 -10.03 -8.85 -7.80
C TRP A 92 -9.17 -9.88 -7.07
N PHE A 93 -9.78 -10.73 -6.24
CA PHE A 93 -9.09 -11.76 -5.46
C PHE A 93 -9.05 -13.12 -6.15
N LEU A 94 -10.00 -13.39 -7.05
CA LEU A 94 -10.06 -14.64 -7.83
C LEU A 94 -9.32 -14.56 -9.17
N ASN A 95 -8.96 -13.37 -9.62
CA ASN A 95 -8.21 -13.16 -10.85
C ASN A 95 -6.71 -13.33 -10.58
N PHE A 96 -6.27 -14.59 -10.57
CA PHE A 96 -4.84 -14.91 -10.60
C PHE A 96 -4.33 -14.84 -12.03
N SER A 97 -3.10 -14.35 -12.21
CA SER A 97 -2.40 -14.50 -13.48
C SER A 97 -2.20 -15.98 -13.79
N GLU A 98 -2.42 -16.37 -15.04
CA GLU A 98 -2.11 -17.71 -15.53
C GLU A 98 -0.60 -17.96 -15.47
N ASP A 99 -0.19 -19.23 -15.39
CA ASP A 99 1.23 -19.62 -15.25
C ASP A 99 2.12 -18.98 -16.34
N ASP A 100 1.58 -18.84 -17.55
CA ASP A 100 2.22 -18.24 -18.71
C ASP A 100 2.52 -16.74 -18.51
N GLU A 101 1.59 -16.01 -17.87
CA GLU A 101 1.74 -14.59 -17.55
C GLU A 101 2.80 -14.39 -16.46
N ILE A 102 2.80 -15.26 -15.45
CA ILE A 102 3.80 -15.25 -14.38
C ILE A 102 5.19 -15.53 -14.96
N LEU A 103 5.30 -16.49 -15.87
CA LEU A 103 6.56 -16.81 -16.54
C LEU A 103 7.07 -15.64 -17.38
N LYS A 104 6.18 -14.97 -18.12
CA LYS A 104 6.51 -13.77 -18.90
C LYS A 104 6.99 -12.62 -18.01
N LEU A 105 6.34 -12.43 -16.87
CA LEU A 105 6.75 -11.43 -15.88
C LEU A 105 8.13 -11.75 -15.27
N ALA A 106 8.40 -13.03 -14.97
CA ALA A 106 9.71 -13.47 -14.48
C ALA A 106 10.83 -13.24 -15.51
N ALA A 107 10.57 -13.54 -16.78
CA ALA A 107 11.50 -13.28 -17.88
C ALA A 107 11.78 -11.78 -18.05
N ALA A 108 10.75 -10.94 -18.01
CA ALA A 108 10.91 -9.48 -18.08
C ALA A 108 11.77 -8.94 -16.91
N ARG A 109 11.56 -9.45 -15.69
CA ARG A 109 12.40 -9.10 -14.53
C ARG A 109 13.86 -9.47 -14.75
N GLN A 110 14.12 -10.67 -15.28
CA GLN A 110 15.48 -11.09 -15.60
C GLN A 110 16.13 -10.19 -16.66
N GLN A 111 15.41 -9.79 -17.69
CA GLN A 111 15.92 -8.88 -18.71
C GLN A 111 16.30 -7.51 -18.14
N VAL A 112 15.48 -6.95 -17.24
CA VAL A 112 15.79 -5.68 -16.58
C VAL A 112 17.02 -5.81 -15.67
N MET A 113 17.14 -6.90 -14.91
CA MET A 113 18.32 -7.17 -14.08
C MET A 113 19.60 -7.29 -14.90
N VAL A 114 19.54 -8.02 -16.03
CA VAL A 114 20.68 -8.16 -16.96
C VAL A 114 21.03 -6.82 -17.60
N SER A 115 20.03 -6.04 -18.01
CA SER A 115 20.23 -4.70 -18.57
C SER A 115 20.94 -3.79 -17.56
N LEU A 116 20.45 -3.72 -16.32
CA LEU A 116 21.05 -2.94 -15.24
C LEU A 116 22.50 -3.39 -14.96
N PHE A 117 22.75 -4.70 -14.92
CA PHE A 117 24.09 -5.24 -14.71
C PHE A 117 25.04 -4.89 -15.86
N ASN A 118 24.60 -4.98 -17.10
CA ASN A 118 25.39 -4.61 -18.27
C ASN A 118 25.71 -3.11 -18.33
N TYR A 119 24.75 -2.25 -17.96
CA TYR A 119 25.01 -0.81 -17.82
C TYR A 119 26.04 -0.50 -16.72
N SER A 120 26.14 -1.33 -15.68
CA SER A 120 27.12 -1.16 -14.61
C SER A 120 28.53 -1.64 -14.97
N ILE A 121 28.70 -2.43 -16.04
CA ILE A 121 29.99 -3.02 -16.45
C ILE A 121 30.56 -2.40 -17.74
N MET A 122 29.79 -1.58 -18.47
CA MET A 122 30.33 -0.84 -19.62
C MET A 122 31.40 0.17 -19.16
N PRO A 123 32.68 0.03 -19.58
CA PRO A 123 33.67 1.06 -19.35
C PRO A 123 33.32 2.25 -20.25
N CYS A 124 33.19 3.43 -19.67
CA CYS A 124 33.13 4.68 -20.42
C CYS A 124 34.38 4.77 -21.31
N HIS A 125 34.19 4.85 -22.63
CA HIS A 125 35.25 5.08 -23.61
C HIS A 125 35.59 6.57 -23.70
#